data_AF-A0A7S1M6V4-F1
#
_entry.id   AF-A0A7S1M6V4-F1
#
_cell.length_a   1.000
_cell.length_b   1.000
_cell.length_c   1.000
_cell.angle_alpha   90.00
_cell.angle_beta   90.00
_cell.angle_gamma   90.00
#
_symmetry.space_group_name_H-M   'P 1'
#
loop_
_entity.id
_entity.type
_entity.pdbx_description
1 polymer ?
#
loop_
_entity_poly.entity_id
_entity_poly.type
_entity_poly.pdbx_seq_one_letter_code
_entity_poly.pdbx_strand_id
1 'polypeptide(L)'
;MTSVAAPGEPILRDRTEEFTVLRRAATQQRNWLQGKSAAPTPPAQSPAASPADAGAGPSAARPPSWVNVVSHFGELEASVSVRLERLHRAHRDVFAPRFGGDAEAESEEELQAKAEKIGDETKKFISELQRLLQTGIRVSDESNADEARAAENVKRHLSSRLSTLLRAFSNAQEQYAKQLKARDAKRKQFAIGSADVRERLEREERTGKYLAQGYSQAEVTELLLMEEEALETSR
;
A
#
# COMPACT_ATOMS: atom_id res chain seq x y z
N MET A 1 20.78 -13.19 37.73
CA MET A 1 21.44 -13.19 36.40
C MET A 1 21.62 -11.73 35.99
N THR A 2 22.81 -11.18 36.21
CA THR A 2 23.15 -9.79 35.89
C THR A 2 23.55 -9.69 34.41
N SER A 3 22.69 -9.05 33.62
CA SER A 3 22.97 -8.69 32.24
C SER A 3 24.15 -7.72 32.18
N VAL A 4 25.23 -8.08 31.50
CA VAL A 4 26.37 -7.21 31.23
C VAL A 4 26.00 -6.32 30.04
N ALA A 5 25.74 -5.05 30.31
CA ALA A 5 25.33 -4.08 29.29
C ALA A 5 26.51 -3.65 28.40
N ALA A 6 26.26 -3.51 27.10
CA ALA A 6 27.20 -2.97 26.12
C ALA A 6 27.45 -1.46 26.37
N PRO A 7 28.63 -0.92 26.03
CA PRO A 7 28.97 0.48 26.30
C PRO A 7 28.10 1.44 25.48
N GLY A 8 27.25 2.22 26.17
CA GLY A 8 26.47 3.31 25.59
C GLY A 8 24.97 3.30 25.89
N GLU A 9 24.43 2.21 26.45
CA GLU A 9 23.01 2.17 26.82
C GLU A 9 22.77 2.66 28.25
N PRO A 10 21.72 3.46 28.49
CA PRO A 10 21.34 3.88 29.84
C PRO A 10 20.97 2.65 30.67
N ILE A 11 21.57 2.53 31.87
CA ILE A 11 21.27 1.43 32.79
C ILE A 11 19.84 1.59 33.31
N LEU A 12 18.91 0.83 32.74
CA LEU A 12 17.52 0.73 33.19
C LEU A 12 17.40 -0.47 34.16
N ARG A 13 16.97 -0.21 35.40
CA ARG A 13 16.66 -1.25 36.38
C ARG A 13 15.15 -1.46 36.44
N ASP A 14 14.69 -2.64 36.05
CA ASP A 14 13.30 -3.05 36.25
C ASP A 14 13.03 -3.33 37.74
N ARG A 15 11.99 -2.70 38.28
CA ARG A 15 11.53 -2.85 39.66
C ARG A 15 10.10 -3.35 39.75
N THR A 16 9.56 -3.88 38.66
CA THR A 16 8.18 -4.35 38.60
C THR A 16 7.92 -5.46 39.63
N GLU A 17 8.86 -6.39 39.79
CA GLU A 17 8.74 -7.45 40.80
C GLU A 17 8.72 -6.90 42.23
N GLU A 18 9.68 -6.04 42.60
CA GLU A 18 9.73 -5.36 43.91
C GLU A 18 8.40 -4.65 44.21
N PHE A 19 7.86 -3.94 43.23
CA PHE A 19 6.59 -3.22 43.35
C PHE A 19 5.39 -4.18 43.51
N THR A 20 5.34 -5.29 42.76
CA THR A 20 4.24 -6.27 42.87
C THR A 20 4.22 -6.94 44.24
N VAL A 21 5.38 -7.24 44.80
CA VAL A 21 5.51 -7.81 46.15
C VAL A 21 5.01 -6.82 47.20
N LEU A 22 5.45 -5.56 47.12
CA LEU A 22 5.00 -4.51 48.02
C LEU A 22 3.49 -4.26 47.92
N ARG A 23 2.92 -4.25 46.70
CA ARG A 23 1.47 -4.10 46.48
C ARG A 23 0.68 -5.26 47.07
N ARG A 24 1.17 -6.50 46.93
CA ARG A 24 0.55 -7.69 47.53
C ARG A 24 0.60 -7.62 49.06
N ALA A 25 1.74 -7.27 49.64
CA ALA A 25 1.92 -7.10 51.08
C ALA A 25 0.99 -6.00 51.64
N ALA A 26 0.91 -4.85 50.98
CA ALA A 26 0.01 -3.76 51.38
C ALA A 26 -1.47 -4.18 51.33
N THR A 27 -1.85 -4.96 50.31
CA THR A 27 -3.22 -5.48 50.20
C THR A 27 -3.54 -6.48 51.32
N GLN A 28 -2.59 -7.36 51.66
CA GLN A 28 -2.73 -8.31 52.78
C GLN A 28 -2.84 -7.58 54.12
N GLN A 29 -2.00 -6.56 54.36
CA GLN A 29 -2.05 -5.75 55.56
C GLN A 29 -3.38 -4.99 55.69
N ARG A 30 -3.91 -4.44 54.59
CA ARG A 30 -5.23 -3.81 54.56
C ARG A 30 -6.35 -4.79 54.93
N ASN A 31 -6.29 -6.01 54.41
CA ASN A 31 -7.28 -7.04 54.71
C ASN A 31 -7.21 -7.49 56.18
N TRP A 32 -6.00 -7.58 56.76
CA TRP A 32 -5.78 -7.87 58.17
C TRP A 32 -6.35 -6.77 59.09
N LEU A 33 -6.06 -5.50 58.79
CA LEU A 33 -6.55 -4.35 59.57
C LEU A 33 -8.08 -4.17 59.48
N GLN A 34 -8.70 -4.54 58.37
CA GLN A 34 -10.17 -4.50 58.20
C GLN A 34 -10.89 -5.67 58.88
N GLY A 35 -10.21 -6.50 59.67
CA GLY A 35 -10.84 -7.57 60.45
C GLY A 35 -11.41 -8.71 59.61
N LYS A 36 -11.13 -8.78 58.30
CA LYS A 36 -11.45 -9.94 57.47
C LYS A 36 -10.45 -11.06 57.76
N SER A 37 -10.61 -11.70 58.92
CA SER A 37 -10.12 -13.05 59.17
C SER A 37 -10.83 -14.01 58.20
N ALA A 38 -10.30 -14.17 57.00
CA ALA A 38 -10.67 -15.27 56.13
C ALA A 38 -10.03 -16.54 56.67
N ALA A 39 -10.83 -17.34 57.37
CA ALA A 39 -10.55 -18.77 57.53
C ALA A 39 -10.40 -19.43 56.14
N PRO A 40 -9.66 -20.54 56.01
CA PRO A 40 -9.54 -21.25 54.75
C PRO A 40 -10.84 -21.99 54.44
N THR A 41 -11.65 -21.46 53.51
CA THR A 41 -12.84 -22.14 52.99
C THR A 41 -12.44 -23.15 51.89
N PRO A 42 -12.87 -24.42 51.96
CA PRO A 42 -12.72 -25.37 50.84
C PRO A 42 -13.63 -25.00 49.66
N PRO A 43 -13.40 -25.54 48.45
CA PRO A 43 -14.11 -25.09 47.25
C PRO A 43 -15.53 -25.66 47.22
N ALA A 44 -16.52 -24.83 47.55
CA ALA A 44 -17.91 -25.11 47.21
C ALA A 44 -18.74 -23.82 47.10
N GLN A 45 -19.16 -23.56 45.86
CA GLN A 45 -20.43 -22.95 45.44
C GLN A 45 -20.76 -21.52 45.90
N SER A 46 -20.85 -20.65 44.89
CA SER A 46 -21.43 -19.32 44.93
C SER A 46 -22.81 -19.30 45.62
N PRO A 47 -23.02 -18.43 46.62
CA PRO A 47 -24.34 -17.98 46.99
C PRO A 47 -24.61 -16.59 46.42
N ALA A 48 -25.85 -16.47 45.96
CA ALA A 48 -26.49 -15.30 45.40
C ALA A 48 -26.22 -13.99 46.15
N ALA A 49 -25.99 -12.93 45.37
CA ALA A 49 -26.05 -11.55 45.81
C ALA A 49 -27.46 -11.19 46.26
N SER A 50 -27.59 -10.60 47.44
CA SER A 50 -28.73 -9.76 47.81
C SER A 50 -28.30 -8.30 47.96
N PRO A 51 -29.19 -7.34 47.68
CA PRO A 51 -28.86 -6.07 47.06
C PRO A 51 -29.08 -4.91 48.04
N ALA A 52 -28.01 -4.32 48.57
CA ALA A 52 -28.13 -3.09 49.35
C ALA A 52 -26.77 -2.39 49.52
N ASP A 53 -26.11 -2.04 48.42
CA ASP A 53 -25.23 -0.87 48.37
C ASP A 53 -24.91 -0.53 46.91
N ALA A 54 -25.73 0.32 46.30
CA ALA A 54 -25.53 0.81 44.94
C ALA A 54 -24.48 1.94 44.92
N GLY A 55 -23.32 1.71 45.53
CA GLY A 55 -22.11 2.49 45.29
C GLY A 55 -21.45 1.95 44.03
N ALA A 56 -21.60 2.69 42.93
CA ALA A 56 -21.03 2.41 41.62
C ALA A 56 -19.71 1.62 41.68
N GLY A 57 -19.79 0.31 41.45
CA GLY A 57 -18.62 -0.46 41.05
C GLY A 57 -18.02 0.19 39.79
N PRO A 58 -16.72 0.01 39.51
CA PRO A 58 -16.17 0.43 38.24
C PRO A 58 -16.86 -0.39 37.15
N SER A 59 -18.00 0.12 36.66
CA SER A 59 -18.56 -0.23 35.37
C SER A 59 -17.36 -0.19 34.44
N ALA A 60 -16.96 -1.36 33.93
CA ALA A 60 -15.82 -1.47 33.03
C ALA A 60 -16.10 -0.50 31.89
N ALA A 61 -15.50 0.69 31.97
CA ALA A 61 -15.88 1.82 31.16
C ALA A 61 -15.64 1.38 29.73
N ARG A 62 -16.74 1.17 29.00
CA ARG A 62 -16.68 0.66 27.65
C ARG A 62 -15.75 1.59 26.87
N PRO A 63 -14.74 1.07 26.17
CA PRO A 63 -13.79 1.92 25.49
C PRO A 63 -14.55 2.84 24.53
N PRO A 64 -14.13 4.11 24.40
CA PRO A 64 -14.74 5.03 23.45
C PRO A 64 -14.84 4.42 22.06
N SER A 65 -15.90 4.75 21.33
CA SER A 65 -16.18 4.16 20.02
C SER A 65 -15.03 4.37 19.00
N TRP A 66 -14.29 5.48 19.13
CA TRP A 66 -13.12 5.77 18.30
C TRP A 66 -11.97 4.78 18.48
N VAL A 67 -11.90 4.03 19.59
CA VAL A 67 -10.88 2.99 19.80
C VAL A 67 -11.03 1.84 18.79
N ASN A 68 -12.28 1.46 18.48
CA ASN A 68 -12.55 0.45 17.45
C ASN A 68 -12.13 0.97 16.05
N VAL A 69 -12.30 2.27 15.82
CA VAL A 69 -11.91 2.94 14.58
C VAL A 69 -10.39 2.91 14.39
N VAL A 70 -9.60 3.08 15.46
CA VAL A 70 -8.14 2.93 15.40
C VAL A 70 -7.74 1.51 15.01
N SER A 71 -8.40 0.51 15.57
CA SER A 71 -8.11 -0.90 15.25
C SER A 71 -8.43 -1.20 13.79
N HIS A 72 -9.61 -0.77 13.32
CA HIS A 72 -10.01 -0.93 11.93
C HIS A 72 -9.13 -0.14 10.95
N PHE A 73 -8.67 1.06 11.33
CA PHE A 73 -7.68 1.81 10.54
C PHE A 73 -6.41 0.99 10.35
N GLY A 74 -5.91 0.34 11.41
CA GLY A 74 -4.69 -0.48 11.35
C GLY A 74 -4.83 -1.68 10.40
N GLU A 75 -5.99 -2.33 10.39
CA GLU A 75 -6.28 -3.44 9.47
C GLU A 75 -6.31 -2.97 8.00
N LEU A 76 -7.01 -1.86 7.73
CA LEU A 76 -7.08 -1.26 6.40
C LEU A 76 -5.71 -0.77 5.92
N GLU A 77 -4.91 -0.17 6.79
CA GLU A 77 -3.54 0.26 6.50
C GLU A 77 -2.62 -0.91 6.14
N ALA A 78 -2.72 -2.03 6.86
CA ALA A 78 -1.99 -3.24 6.51
C ALA A 78 -2.39 -3.75 5.11
N SER A 79 -3.70 -3.73 4.80
CA SER A 79 -4.21 -4.08 3.47
C SER A 79 -3.69 -3.15 2.37
N VAL A 80 -3.68 -1.84 2.60
CA VAL A 80 -3.11 -0.85 1.66
C VAL A 80 -1.63 -1.10 1.44
N SER A 81 -0.87 -1.37 2.51
CA SER A 81 0.58 -1.61 2.41
C SER A 81 0.90 -2.82 1.55
N VAL A 82 0.20 -3.94 1.76
CA VAL A 82 0.34 -5.15 0.92
C VAL A 82 -0.03 -4.87 -0.53
N ARG A 83 -1.07 -4.07 -0.78
CA ARG A 83 -1.49 -3.72 -2.14
C ARG A 83 -0.51 -2.79 -2.82
N LEU A 84 0.08 -1.86 -2.09
CA LEU A 84 1.12 -0.97 -2.61
C LEU A 84 2.37 -1.77 -3.01
N GLU A 85 2.78 -2.77 -2.23
CA GLU A 85 3.83 -3.68 -2.64
C GLU A 85 3.48 -4.49 -3.90
N ARG A 86 2.24 -4.97 -4.00
CA ARG A 86 1.74 -5.65 -5.21
C ARG A 86 1.73 -4.74 -6.41
N LEU A 87 1.37 -3.47 -6.24
CA LEU A 87 1.42 -2.45 -7.29
C LEU A 87 2.85 -2.23 -7.76
N HIS A 88 3.81 -2.08 -6.84
CA HIS A 88 5.22 -1.96 -7.19
C HIS A 88 5.77 -3.19 -7.91
N ARG A 89 5.29 -4.39 -7.59
CA ARG A 89 5.63 -5.61 -8.33
C ARG A 89 5.03 -5.58 -9.73
N ALA A 90 3.74 -5.29 -9.86
CA ALA A 90 3.07 -5.19 -11.15
C ALA A 90 3.72 -4.15 -12.07
N HIS A 91 4.07 -2.97 -11.55
CA HIS A 91 4.83 -1.97 -12.29
C HIS A 91 6.17 -2.51 -12.81
N ARG A 92 6.91 -3.27 -11.99
CA ARG A 92 8.17 -3.89 -12.41
C ARG A 92 7.96 -4.96 -13.47
N ASP A 93 6.90 -5.77 -13.33
CA ASP A 93 6.57 -6.84 -14.28
C ASP A 93 6.25 -6.27 -15.66
N VAL A 94 5.58 -5.11 -15.74
CA VAL A 94 5.31 -4.39 -17.01
C VAL A 94 6.60 -4.00 -17.74
N PHE A 95 7.66 -3.68 -17.01
CA PHE A 95 8.94 -3.24 -17.59
C PHE A 95 10.01 -4.35 -17.62
N ALA A 96 9.66 -5.59 -17.25
CA ALA A 96 10.59 -6.70 -17.32
C ALA A 96 10.89 -7.03 -18.80
N PRO A 97 12.18 -7.11 -19.21
CA PRO A 97 12.52 -7.51 -20.57
C PRO A 97 11.94 -8.88 -20.89
N ARG A 98 11.17 -8.98 -21.97
CA ARG A 98 10.63 -10.23 -22.48
C ARG A 98 11.12 -10.44 -23.90
N PHE A 99 11.26 -11.71 -24.28
CA PHE A 99 11.83 -12.12 -25.58
C PHE A 99 10.84 -13.05 -26.27
N GLY A 100 9.67 -12.53 -26.63
CA GLY A 100 8.64 -13.24 -27.43
C GLY A 100 8.09 -12.27 -28.49
N GLY A 101 7.68 -12.75 -29.66
CA GLY A 101 7.17 -11.89 -30.75
C GLY A 101 5.79 -11.30 -30.47
N ASP A 102 4.85 -11.35 -31.43
CA ASP A 102 3.53 -10.70 -31.34
C ASP A 102 2.69 -11.07 -30.09
N ALA A 103 2.90 -12.26 -29.50
CA ALA A 103 2.30 -12.65 -28.22
C ALA A 103 2.78 -11.80 -27.02
N GLU A 104 3.87 -11.04 -27.15
CA GLU A 104 4.37 -10.11 -26.13
C GLU A 104 3.48 -8.87 -26.01
N ALA A 105 2.99 -8.33 -27.13
CA ALA A 105 2.16 -7.12 -27.12
C ALA A 105 0.83 -7.33 -26.38
N GLU A 106 0.16 -8.47 -26.64
CA GLU A 106 -1.06 -8.86 -25.92
C GLU A 106 -0.77 -9.11 -24.44
N SER A 107 0.33 -9.82 -24.12
CA SER A 107 0.70 -10.08 -22.72
C SER A 107 1.10 -8.82 -21.96
N GLU A 108 1.61 -7.81 -22.64
CA GLU A 108 1.98 -6.52 -22.05
C GLU A 108 0.74 -5.68 -21.71
N GLU A 109 -0.24 -5.62 -22.62
CA GLU A 109 -1.50 -4.92 -22.38
C GLU A 109 -2.25 -5.54 -21.18
N GLU A 110 -2.23 -6.87 -21.06
CA GLU A 110 -2.77 -7.57 -19.89
C GLU A 110 -2.06 -7.18 -18.57
N LEU A 111 -0.72 -7.07 -18.59
CA LEU A 111 0.06 -6.68 -17.43
C LEU A 111 -0.21 -5.23 -17.03
N GLN A 112 -0.32 -4.33 -18.01
CA GLN A 112 -0.67 -2.94 -17.76
C GLN A 112 -2.09 -2.83 -17.18
N ALA A 113 -3.08 -3.51 -17.76
CA ALA A 113 -4.45 -3.54 -17.24
C ALA A 113 -4.51 -4.09 -15.81
N LYS A 114 -3.70 -5.10 -15.50
CA LYS A 114 -3.56 -5.65 -14.14
C LYS A 114 -2.95 -4.62 -13.18
N ALA A 115 -1.92 -3.90 -13.59
CA ALA A 115 -1.30 -2.86 -12.79
C ALA A 115 -2.28 -1.72 -12.49
N GLU A 116 -3.03 -1.27 -13.50
CA GLU A 116 -4.06 -0.24 -13.38
C GLU A 116 -5.17 -0.67 -12.40
N LYS A 117 -5.67 -1.90 -12.53
CA LYS A 117 -6.66 -2.46 -11.61
C LYS A 117 -6.18 -2.48 -10.17
N ILE A 118 -4.93 -2.89 -9.91
CA ILE A 118 -4.36 -2.86 -8.56
C ILE A 118 -4.23 -1.41 -8.06
N GLY A 119 -3.87 -0.48 -8.94
CA GLY A 119 -3.82 0.96 -8.64
C GLY A 119 -5.17 1.51 -8.18
N ASP A 120 -6.22 1.22 -8.93
CA ASP A 120 -7.60 1.64 -8.62
C ASP A 120 -8.11 1.03 -7.32
N GLU A 121 -7.86 -0.26 -7.09
CA GLU A 121 -8.19 -0.91 -5.83
C GLU A 121 -7.46 -0.24 -4.65
N THR A 122 -6.16 0.01 -4.80
CA THR A 122 -5.36 0.68 -3.75
C THR A 122 -5.91 2.07 -3.44
N LYS A 123 -6.29 2.83 -4.47
CA LYS A 123 -6.92 4.15 -4.32
C LYS A 123 -8.23 4.07 -3.55
N LYS A 124 -9.09 3.06 -3.82
CA LYS A 124 -10.35 2.85 -3.08
C LYS A 124 -10.10 2.64 -1.58
N PHE A 125 -9.13 1.81 -1.21
CA PHE A 125 -8.78 1.59 0.20
C PHE A 125 -8.22 2.86 0.87
N ILE A 126 -7.41 3.64 0.17
CA ILE A 126 -6.91 4.93 0.68
C ILE A 126 -8.07 5.91 0.90
N SER A 127 -9.04 5.96 -0.02
CA SER A 127 -10.26 6.77 0.14
C SER A 127 -11.12 6.30 1.32
N GLU A 128 -11.16 5.00 1.60
CA GLU A 128 -11.83 4.47 2.77
C GLU A 128 -11.13 4.88 4.09
N LEU A 129 -9.80 4.83 4.14
CA LEU A 129 -9.03 5.35 5.29
C LEU A 129 -9.28 6.85 5.52
N GLN A 130 -9.36 7.65 4.45
CA GLN A 130 -9.74 9.06 4.52
C GLN A 130 -11.13 9.25 5.12
N ARG A 131 -12.12 8.51 4.62
CA ARG A 131 -13.51 8.55 5.12
C ARG A 131 -13.56 8.18 6.60
N LEU A 132 -12.86 7.13 7.00
CA LEU A 132 -12.80 6.66 8.37
C LEU A 132 -12.20 7.70 9.33
N LEU A 133 -11.17 8.43 8.90
CA LEU A 133 -10.60 9.53 9.69
C LEU A 133 -11.54 10.73 9.84
N GLN A 134 -12.33 11.02 8.80
CA GLN A 134 -13.27 12.14 8.82
C GLN A 134 -14.50 11.86 9.67
N THR A 135 -15.02 10.63 9.66
CA THR A 135 -16.31 10.30 10.29
C THR A 135 -16.20 9.46 11.54
N GLY A 136 -15.14 8.66 11.70
CA GLY A 136 -15.03 7.64 12.74
C GLY A 136 -14.49 8.15 14.07
N ILE A 137 -13.67 9.21 14.08
CA ILE A 137 -13.12 9.76 15.33
C ILE A 137 -14.08 10.83 15.85
N ARG A 138 -15.03 10.40 16.68
CA ARG A 138 -15.96 11.28 17.40
C ARG A 138 -15.80 11.06 18.90
N VAL A 139 -15.79 12.16 19.64
CA VAL A 139 -15.77 12.16 21.10
C VAL A 139 -17.16 11.74 21.59
N SER A 140 -17.21 10.81 22.55
CA SER A 140 -18.48 10.29 23.06
C SER A 140 -19.15 11.29 24.01
N ASP A 141 -18.33 12.03 24.77
CA ASP A 141 -18.74 13.07 25.71
C ASP A 141 -17.91 14.35 25.47
N GLU A 142 -18.53 15.36 24.87
CA GLU A 142 -17.88 16.65 24.59
C GLU A 142 -17.48 17.41 25.86
N SER A 143 -18.06 17.08 27.03
CA SER A 143 -17.69 17.68 28.31
C SER A 143 -16.39 17.11 28.88
N ASN A 144 -15.94 15.95 28.39
CA ASN A 144 -14.69 15.32 28.80
C ASN A 144 -13.50 15.86 28.00
N ALA A 145 -12.84 16.88 28.55
CA ALA A 145 -11.67 17.51 27.93
C ALA A 145 -10.50 16.54 27.67
N ASP A 146 -10.34 15.50 28.51
CA ASP A 146 -9.26 14.53 28.34
C ASP A 146 -9.55 13.57 27.19
N GLU A 147 -10.80 13.12 27.03
CA GLU A 147 -11.21 12.30 25.87
C GLU A 147 -11.06 13.10 24.57
N ALA A 148 -11.46 14.38 24.56
CA ALA A 148 -11.31 15.25 23.39
C ALA A 148 -9.84 15.39 22.96
N ARG A 149 -8.93 15.63 23.91
CA ARG A 149 -7.48 15.70 23.63
C ARG A 149 -6.93 14.36 23.13
N ALA A 150 -7.34 13.24 23.72
CA ALA A 150 -6.91 11.92 23.28
C ALA A 150 -7.38 11.63 21.84
N ALA A 151 -8.64 11.91 21.52
CA ALA A 151 -9.19 11.74 20.18
C ALA A 151 -8.48 12.64 19.14
N GLU A 152 -8.15 13.89 19.49
CA GLU A 152 -7.39 14.79 18.61
C GLU A 152 -5.98 14.26 18.34
N ASN A 153 -5.27 13.80 19.37
CA ASN A 153 -3.94 13.22 19.23
C ASN A 153 -3.95 11.98 18.32
N VAL A 154 -4.96 11.11 18.49
CA VAL A 154 -5.18 9.94 17.65
C VAL A 154 -5.45 10.37 16.21
N LYS A 155 -6.33 11.34 15.98
CA LYS A 155 -6.63 11.86 14.65
C LYS A 155 -5.38 12.43 13.96
N ARG A 156 -4.55 13.19 14.68
CA ARG A 156 -3.27 13.73 14.17
C ARG A 156 -2.31 12.60 13.80
N HIS A 157 -2.15 11.61 14.68
CA HIS A 157 -1.30 10.46 14.44
C HIS A 157 -1.72 9.65 13.21
N LEU A 158 -3.01 9.30 13.12
CA LEU A 158 -3.55 8.54 11.99
C LEU A 158 -3.51 9.34 10.67
N SER A 159 -3.72 10.65 10.73
CA SER A 159 -3.59 11.55 9.57
C SER A 159 -2.15 11.62 9.04
N SER A 160 -1.16 11.62 9.95
CA SER A 160 0.25 11.54 9.57
C SER A 160 0.56 10.22 8.84
N ARG A 161 0.07 9.08 9.36
CA ARG A 161 0.23 7.75 8.73
C ARG A 161 -0.44 7.69 7.35
N LEU A 162 -1.67 8.16 7.24
CA LEU A 162 -2.37 8.26 5.96
C LEU A 162 -1.61 9.13 4.94
N SER A 163 -1.04 10.26 5.38
CA SER A 163 -0.25 11.14 4.52
C SER A 163 0.99 10.43 3.97
N THR A 164 1.63 9.57 4.79
CA THR A 164 2.75 8.73 4.36
C THR A 164 2.31 7.72 3.29
N LEU A 165 1.17 7.04 3.48
CA LEU A 165 0.61 6.11 2.48
C LEU A 165 0.27 6.83 1.16
N LEU A 166 -0.37 8.00 1.24
CA LEU A 166 -0.70 8.82 0.07
C LEU A 166 0.54 9.22 -0.71
N ARG A 167 1.60 9.67 -0.01
CA ARG A 167 2.86 10.03 -0.65
C ARG A 167 3.52 8.82 -1.31
N ALA A 168 3.53 7.68 -0.64
CA ALA A 168 4.10 6.45 -1.20
C ALA A 168 3.34 6.00 -2.47
N PHE A 169 2.01 6.04 -2.45
CA PHE A 169 1.17 5.76 -3.61
C PHE A 169 1.40 6.75 -4.77
N SER A 170 1.38 8.05 -4.50
CA SER A 170 1.63 9.07 -5.53
C SER A 170 3.02 8.93 -6.16
N ASN A 171 4.05 8.69 -5.34
CA ASN A 171 5.40 8.46 -5.82
C ASN A 171 5.48 7.21 -6.72
N ALA A 172 4.80 6.12 -6.34
CA ALA A 172 4.74 4.89 -7.13
C ALA A 172 4.11 5.13 -8.51
N GLN A 173 2.99 5.86 -8.55
CA GLN A 173 2.27 6.20 -9.78
C GLN A 173 3.05 7.19 -10.65
N GLU A 174 3.69 8.19 -10.06
CA GLU A 174 4.52 9.16 -10.79
C GLU A 174 5.73 8.47 -11.45
N GLN A 175 6.41 7.59 -10.72
CA GLN A 175 7.52 6.80 -11.26
C GLN A 175 7.06 5.91 -12.43
N TYR A 176 5.93 5.23 -12.27
CA TYR A 176 5.34 4.40 -13.32
C TYR A 176 5.01 5.21 -14.58
N ALA A 177 4.32 6.35 -14.42
CA ALA A 177 3.98 7.24 -15.53
C ALA A 177 5.22 7.80 -16.24
N LYS A 178 6.28 8.14 -15.49
CA LYS A 178 7.57 8.57 -16.08
C LYS A 178 8.21 7.45 -16.91
N GLN A 179 8.22 6.22 -16.38
CA GLN A 179 8.77 5.06 -17.10
C GLN A 179 7.97 4.73 -18.35
N LEU A 180 6.64 4.79 -18.28
CA LEU A 180 5.76 4.56 -19.43
C LEU A 180 6.03 5.59 -20.54
N LYS A 181 6.06 6.89 -20.19
CA LYS A 181 6.40 7.97 -21.15
C LYS A 181 7.79 7.80 -21.77
N ALA A 182 8.79 7.43 -20.97
CA ALA A 182 10.14 7.19 -21.46
C ALA A 182 10.19 6.00 -22.43
N ARG A 183 9.41 4.95 -22.16
CA ARG A 183 9.29 3.78 -23.03
C ARG A 183 8.55 4.11 -24.32
N ASP A 184 7.46 4.85 -24.26
CA ASP A 184 6.72 5.30 -25.45
C ASP A 184 7.57 6.22 -26.32
N ALA A 185 8.35 7.12 -25.72
CA ALA A 185 9.29 7.96 -26.43
C ALA A 185 10.38 7.14 -27.14
N LYS A 186 10.94 6.12 -26.47
CA LYS A 186 11.88 5.18 -27.10
C LYS A 186 11.21 4.40 -28.22
N ARG A 187 10.01 3.87 -28.00
CA ARG A 187 9.25 3.13 -29.02
C ARG A 187 9.02 3.99 -30.25
N LYS A 188 8.64 5.26 -30.08
CA LYS A 188 8.52 6.22 -31.21
C LYS A 188 9.86 6.49 -31.88
N GLN A 189 10.92 6.72 -31.11
CA GLN A 189 12.26 6.99 -31.65
C GLN A 189 12.81 5.81 -32.47
N PHE A 190 12.59 4.57 -32.04
CA PHE A 190 13.03 3.37 -32.74
C PHE A 190 12.02 2.87 -33.79
N ALA A 191 10.74 3.21 -33.68
CA ALA A 191 9.73 2.92 -34.70
C ALA A 191 9.99 3.70 -36.00
N ILE A 192 10.49 4.94 -35.89
CA ILE A 192 10.95 5.78 -37.03
C ILE A 192 12.14 5.13 -37.78
N GLY A 193 12.72 4.05 -37.24
CA GLY A 193 13.78 3.28 -37.87
C GLY A 193 13.39 1.89 -38.38
N SER A 194 12.12 1.47 -38.36
CA SER A 194 11.73 0.11 -38.78
C SER A 194 10.68 0.05 -39.88
N ALA A 195 9.79 1.03 -39.99
CA ALA A 195 8.87 1.13 -41.12
C ALA A 195 9.54 1.89 -42.27
N ASP A 196 9.99 3.12 -42.02
CA ASP A 196 10.67 3.95 -43.02
C ASP A 196 11.99 3.36 -43.50
N VAL A 197 12.76 2.73 -42.59
CA VAL A 197 14.01 2.05 -42.96
C VAL A 197 13.73 0.78 -43.74
N ARG A 198 12.67 0.02 -43.41
CA ARG A 198 12.29 -1.17 -44.17
C ARG A 198 11.75 -0.80 -45.54
N GLU A 199 10.93 0.24 -45.63
CA GLU A 199 10.43 0.77 -46.90
C GLU A 199 11.59 1.31 -47.75
N ARG A 200 12.56 2.00 -47.15
CA ARG A 200 13.78 2.43 -47.82
C ARG A 200 14.63 1.25 -48.28
N LEU A 201 14.79 0.22 -47.45
CA LEU A 201 15.55 -0.99 -47.80
C LEU A 201 14.85 -1.76 -48.92
N GLU A 202 13.52 -1.83 -48.93
CA GLU A 202 12.73 -2.45 -49.99
C GLU A 202 12.83 -1.66 -51.31
N ARG A 203 12.82 -0.32 -51.26
CA ARG A 203 13.09 0.52 -52.44
C ARG A 203 14.52 0.33 -52.95
N GLU A 204 15.51 0.26 -52.07
CA GLU A 204 16.91 -0.01 -52.41
C GLU A 204 17.09 -1.43 -52.98
N GLU A 205 16.34 -2.42 -52.49
CA GLU A 205 16.37 -3.79 -53.02
C GLU A 205 15.68 -3.90 -54.39
N ARG A 206 14.53 -3.22 -54.60
CA ARG A 206 13.86 -3.17 -55.91
C ARG A 206 14.72 -2.45 -56.95
N THR A 207 15.30 -1.30 -56.62
CA THR A 207 16.22 -0.59 -57.51
C THR A 207 17.44 -1.45 -57.85
N GLY A 208 18.02 -2.15 -56.87
CA GLY A 208 19.10 -3.11 -57.09
C GLY A 208 18.72 -4.28 -58.00
N LYS A 209 17.51 -4.83 -57.87
CA LYS A 209 16.99 -5.89 -58.75
C LYS A 209 16.87 -5.43 -60.20
N TYR A 210 16.31 -4.25 -60.45
CA TYR A 210 16.16 -3.73 -61.81
C TYR A 210 17.52 -3.38 -62.45
N LEU A 211 18.45 -2.78 -61.68
CA LEU A 211 19.81 -2.53 -62.17
C LEU A 211 20.55 -3.84 -62.53
N ALA A 212 20.38 -4.89 -61.73
CA ALA A 212 20.98 -6.20 -61.99
C ALA A 212 20.40 -6.90 -63.23
N GLN A 213 19.16 -6.60 -63.60
CA GLN A 213 18.52 -7.10 -64.83
C GLN A 213 18.97 -6.33 -66.09
N GLY A 214 19.82 -5.32 -65.94
CA GLY A 214 20.38 -4.55 -67.05
C GLY A 214 19.60 -3.29 -67.41
N TYR A 215 18.59 -2.91 -66.61
CA TYR A 215 17.90 -1.64 -66.80
C TYR A 215 18.82 -0.46 -66.47
N SER A 216 18.74 0.59 -67.28
CA SER A 216 19.42 1.85 -67.00
C SER A 216 18.74 2.58 -65.86
N GLN A 217 19.49 3.43 -65.16
CA GLN A 217 19.00 4.12 -63.96
C GLN A 217 17.75 5.00 -64.22
N ALA A 218 17.58 5.51 -65.44
CA ALA A 218 16.40 6.27 -65.85
C ALA A 218 15.16 5.38 -66.04
N GLU A 219 15.32 4.18 -66.60
CA GLU A 219 14.24 3.20 -66.78
C GLU A 219 13.78 2.64 -65.42
N VAL A 220 14.71 2.46 -64.47
CA VAL A 220 14.39 2.02 -63.09
C VAL A 220 13.50 3.06 -62.38
N THR A 221 13.79 4.35 -62.53
CA THR A 221 12.97 5.40 -61.92
C THR A 221 11.57 5.49 -62.54
N GLU A 222 11.45 5.28 -63.85
CA GLU A 222 10.16 5.28 -64.55
C GLU A 222 9.30 4.07 -64.16
N LEU A 223 9.90 2.87 -64.08
CA LEU A 223 9.22 1.65 -63.65
C LEU A 223 8.71 1.73 -62.21
N LEU A 224 9.48 2.30 -61.30
CA LEU A 224 9.04 2.49 -59.90
C LEU A 224 7.87 3.46 -59.79
N LEU A 225 7.86 4.51 -60.61
CA LEU A 225 6.75 5.47 -60.69
C LEU A 225 5.47 4.82 -61.22
N MET A 226 5.59 4.02 -62.28
CA MET A 226 4.45 3.25 -62.80
C MET A 226 3.93 2.21 -61.80
N GLU A 227 4.81 1.57 -61.04
CA GLU A 227 4.44 0.58 -60.02
C GLU A 227 3.72 1.24 -58.83
N GLU A 228 4.14 2.46 -58.43
CA GLU A 228 3.42 3.27 -57.42
C GLU A 228 2.04 3.72 -57.92
N GLU A 229 1.93 4.22 -59.15
CA GLU A 229 0.64 4.61 -59.75
C GLU A 229 -0.32 3.42 -59.91
N ALA A 230 0.20 2.24 -60.25
CA ALA A 230 -0.60 1.02 -60.34
C ALA A 230 -1.12 0.53 -58.98
N LEU A 231 -0.35 0.74 -57.91
CA LEU A 231 -0.76 0.40 -56.54
C LEU A 231 -1.81 1.37 -55.99
N GLU A 232 -1.73 2.66 -56.34
CA GLU A 232 -2.74 3.65 -55.95
C GLU A 232 -4.08 3.44 -56.66
N THR A 233 -4.06 3.01 -57.92
CA THR A 233 -5.27 2.74 -58.71
C THR A 233 -5.92 1.39 -58.39
N SER A 234 -5.18 0.45 -57.79
CA SER A 234 -5.69 -0.86 -57.36
C SER A 234 -6.28 -0.88 -55.94
N ARG A 235 -6.29 0.26 -55.23
CA ARG A 235 -6.74 0.39 -53.84
C ARG A 235 -8.13 0.98 -53.73
#